data_AF-A0A3D0L883-F1
#
_entry.id   AF-A0A3D0L883-F1
#
_cell.length_a   1.000
_cell.length_b   1.000
_cell.length_c   1.000
_cell.angle_alpha   90.00
_cell.angle_beta   90.00
_cell.angle_gamma   90.00
#
_symmetry.space_group_name_H-M   'P 1'
#
loop_
_entity.id
_entity.type
_entity.pdbx_description
1 polymer ?
#
loop_
_entity_poly.entity_id
_entity_poly.type
_entity_poly.pdbx_seq_one_letter_code
_entity_poly.pdbx_strand_id
1 'polypeptide(L)'
;MLEFISRSPSCFHAVSNICAMLRKEGFEELAENEHWNLLPGKRYYTTRNGSSVISWTVPCEPFKGFSLVASHSDSPSFKIKENCGMQAEKHYVKLNVEKYGGM
;
A
#
# COMPACT_ATOMS: atom_id res chain seq x y z
N MET A 1 -5.93 -11.58 -10.41
CA MET A 1 -5.39 -11.83 -9.05
C MET A 1 -3.92 -12.25 -9.08
N LEU A 2 -3.54 -13.35 -9.75
CA LEU A 2 -2.15 -13.81 -9.78
C LEU A 2 -1.17 -12.76 -10.34
N GLU A 3 -1.58 -12.02 -11.38
CA GLU A 3 -0.78 -10.91 -11.93
C GLU A 3 -0.59 -9.76 -10.93
N PHE A 4 -1.60 -9.46 -10.11
CA PHE A 4 -1.47 -8.44 -9.07
C PHE A 4 -0.43 -8.85 -8.03
N ILE A 5 -0.46 -10.13 -7.61
CA ILE A 5 0.50 -10.68 -6.65
C ILE A 5 1.91 -10.65 -7.24
N SER A 6 2.11 -11.10 -8.48
CA SER A 6 3.43 -11.12 -9.11
C SER A 6 4.03 -9.72 -9.29
N ARG A 7 3.18 -8.70 -9.47
CA ARG A 7 3.59 -7.30 -9.59
C ARG A 7 3.71 -6.56 -8.25
N SER A 8 3.40 -7.22 -7.13
CA SER A 8 3.34 -6.60 -5.79
C SER A 8 4.27 -7.28 -4.77
N PRO A 9 5.60 -7.30 -4.99
CA PRO A 9 6.54 -8.01 -4.11
C PRO A 9 6.71 -7.36 -2.72
N SER A 10 6.19 -6.16 -2.50
CA SER A 10 6.16 -5.50 -1.19
C SER A 10 4.88 -4.68 -1.02
N CYS A 11 4.57 -4.29 0.22
CA CYS A 11 3.42 -3.43 0.53
C CYS A 11 3.43 -2.11 -0.27
N PHE A 12 4.60 -1.55 -0.54
CA PHE A 12 4.76 -0.36 -1.37
C PHE A 12 4.33 -0.59 -2.83
N HIS A 13 4.69 -1.74 -3.40
CA HIS A 13 4.25 -2.11 -4.75
C HIS A 13 2.75 -2.43 -4.78
N ALA A 14 2.24 -3.14 -3.76
CA ALA A 14 0.82 -3.43 -3.63
C ALA A 14 -0.01 -2.14 -3.62
N VAL A 15 0.37 -1.16 -2.80
CA VAL A 15 -0.31 0.15 -2.73
C VAL A 15 -0.16 0.94 -4.03
N SER A 16 1.04 0.97 -4.63
CA SER A 16 1.24 1.64 -5.92
C SER A 16 0.33 1.07 -7.02
N ASN A 17 0.23 -0.26 -7.10
CA ASN A 17 -0.65 -0.96 -8.04
C ASN A 17 -2.13 -0.69 -7.74
N ILE A 18 -2.55 -0.70 -6.47
CA ILE A 18 -3.93 -0.32 -6.06
C ILE A 18 -4.23 1.12 -6.48
N CYS A 19 -3.33 2.07 -6.23
CA CYS A 19 -3.52 3.47 -6.63
C CYS A 19 -3.62 3.62 -8.15
N ALA A 20 -2.84 2.85 -8.92
CA ALA A 20 -2.95 2.84 -10.37
C ALA A 20 -4.31 2.30 -10.84
N MET A 21 -4.83 1.26 -10.21
CA MET A 21 -6.18 0.74 -10.47
C MET A 21 -7.27 1.75 -10.11
N LEU A 22 -7.17 2.39 -8.94
CA LEU A 22 -8.10 3.42 -8.49
C LEU A 22 -8.14 4.62 -9.45
N ARG A 23 -6.97 5.12 -9.88
CA ARG A 23 -6.88 6.20 -10.88
C ARG A 23 -7.49 5.80 -12.22
N LYS A 24 -7.26 4.56 -12.67
CA LYS A 24 -7.87 4.03 -13.91
C LYS A 24 -9.40 4.00 -13.82
N GLU A 25 -9.93 3.65 -12.65
CA GLU A 25 -11.36 3.71 -12.35
C GLU A 25 -11.86 5.14 -12.03
N GLY A 26 -11.01 6.16 -12.18
CA GLY A 26 -11.35 7.58 -12.04
C GLY A 26 -11.54 8.05 -10.61
N PHE A 27 -10.89 7.40 -9.63
CA PHE A 27 -10.73 7.97 -8.30
C PHE A 27 -9.71 9.11 -8.32
N GLU A 28 -9.99 10.15 -7.54
CA GLU A 28 -9.13 11.31 -7.36
C GLU A 28 -8.26 11.13 -6.11
N GLU A 29 -6.96 11.39 -6.24
CA GLU A 29 -6.03 11.34 -5.11
C GLU A 29 -6.15 12.61 -4.28
N LEU A 30 -6.29 12.44 -2.96
CA LEU A 30 -6.28 13.53 -2.00
C LEU A 30 -5.01 13.44 -1.15
N ALA A 31 -4.20 14.50 -1.16
CA ALA A 31 -2.99 14.55 -0.36
C ALA A 31 -3.33 14.82 1.12
N GLU A 32 -2.75 14.06 2.05
CA GLU A 32 -3.05 14.17 3.49
C GLU A 32 -2.69 15.54 4.09
N ASN A 33 -1.86 16.33 3.41
CA ASN A 33 -1.40 17.65 3.83
C ASN A 33 -2.20 18.81 3.22
N GLU A 34 -3.28 18.52 2.48
CA GLU A 34 -4.12 19.53 1.84
C GLU A 34 -5.54 19.54 2.44
N HIS A 35 -6.24 20.67 2.29
CA HIS A 35 -7.65 20.73 2.64
C HIS A 35 -8.50 19.98 1.60
N TRP A 36 -9.34 19.05 2.05
CA TRP A 36 -10.15 18.23 1.15
C TRP A 36 -11.51 18.88 0.86
N ASN A 37 -11.83 19.06 -0.42
CA ASN A 37 -13.12 19.56 -0.87
C ASN A 37 -13.92 18.41 -1.50
N LEU A 38 -14.65 17.67 -0.65
CA LEU A 38 -15.38 16.48 -1.07
C LEU A 38 -16.73 16.84 -1.70
N LEU A 39 -16.92 16.46 -2.97
CA LEU A 39 -18.20 16.62 -3.68
C LEU A 39 -19.03 15.32 -3.68
N PRO A 40 -20.38 15.41 -3.56
CA PRO A 40 -21.27 14.27 -3.74
C PRO A 40 -21.10 13.58 -5.10
N GLY A 41 -21.18 12.25 -5.11
CA GLY A 41 -21.02 11.42 -6.31
C GLY A 41 -19.57 11.21 -6.77
N LYS A 42 -18.59 11.86 -6.13
CA LYS A 42 -17.17 11.66 -6.42
C LYS A 42 -16.58 10.53 -5.58
N ARG A 43 -15.38 10.11 -5.98
CA ARG A 43 -14.66 8.97 -5.45
C ARG A 43 -13.21 9.35 -5.27
N TYR A 44 -12.68 9.06 -4.10
CA TYR A 44 -11.39 9.56 -3.66
C TYR A 44 -10.55 8.46 -3.02
N TYR A 45 -9.25 8.63 -3.05
CA TYR A 45 -8.34 7.84 -2.24
C TYR A 45 -7.24 8.71 -1.68
N THR A 46 -6.62 8.25 -0.59
CA THR A 46 -5.40 8.84 -0.07
C THR A 46 -4.43 7.73 0.31
N THR A 47 -3.15 8.07 0.39
CA THR A 47 -2.10 7.14 0.82
C THR A 47 -1.34 7.71 2.00
N ARG A 48 -0.84 6.81 2.85
CA ARG A 48 0.07 7.16 3.93
C ARG A 48 1.32 6.31 3.83
N ASN A 49 2.50 6.95 3.90
CA ASN A 49 3.81 6.30 3.77
C ASN A 49 4.02 5.53 2.44
N GLY A 50 3.09 5.62 1.48
CA GLY A 50 3.07 4.76 0.30
C GLY A 50 2.86 3.26 0.60
N SER A 51 2.63 2.87 1.86
CA SER A 51 2.41 1.48 2.28
C SER A 51 0.97 1.18 2.69
N SER A 52 0.14 2.22 2.83
CA SER A 52 -1.28 2.11 3.16
C SER A 52 -2.11 2.98 2.20
N VAL A 53 -3.32 2.52 1.89
CA VAL A 53 -4.27 3.23 1.03
C VAL A 53 -5.68 3.06 1.59
N ILE A 54 -6.45 4.15 1.56
CA ILE A 54 -7.88 4.16 1.85
C ILE A 54 -8.58 4.78 0.64
N SER A 55 -9.67 4.16 0.19
CA SER A 55 -10.50 4.66 -0.92
C SER A 55 -11.97 4.66 -0.53
N TRP A 56 -12.72 5.66 -0.96
CA TRP A 56 -14.13 5.80 -0.65
C TRP A 56 -14.91 6.51 -1.77
N THR A 57 -16.22 6.34 -1.75
CA THR A 57 -17.17 7.05 -2.62
C THR A 57 -18.08 7.93 -1.76
N VAL A 58 -18.31 9.17 -2.19
CA VAL A 58 -19.20 10.11 -1.50
C VAL A 58 -20.61 9.93 -2.08
N PRO A 59 -21.61 9.56 -1.28
CA PRO A 59 -22.97 9.36 -1.79
C PRO A 59 -23.59 10.70 -2.25
N CYS A 60 -24.50 10.63 -3.21
CA CYS A 60 -25.36 11.77 -3.57
C CYS A 60 -26.50 11.98 -2.56
N GLU A 61 -26.90 10.90 -1.89
CA GLU A 61 -27.95 10.92 -0.88
C GLU A 61 -27.41 11.26 0.52
N PRO A 62 -28.29 11.66 1.46
CA PRO A 62 -27.93 11.83 2.85
C PRO A 62 -27.21 10.61 3.40
N PHE A 63 -26.14 10.88 4.15
CA PHE A 63 -25.29 9.85 4.72
C PHE A 63 -26.05 9.01 5.76
N LYS A 64 -26.20 7.71 5.51
CA LYS A 64 -26.91 6.76 6.42
C LYS A 64 -25.95 5.98 7.32
N GLY A 65 -24.66 5.89 6.95
CA GLY A 65 -23.64 5.12 7.65
C GLY A 65 -22.49 4.72 6.72
N PHE A 66 -21.42 4.17 7.29
CA PHE A 66 -20.28 3.65 6.53
C PHE A 66 -20.41 2.15 6.30
N SER A 67 -20.19 1.71 5.07
CA SER A 67 -19.86 0.30 4.77
C SER A 67 -18.34 0.23 4.58
N LEU A 68 -17.66 -0.44 5.51
CA LEU A 68 -16.20 -0.47 5.56
C LEU A 68 -15.69 -1.90 5.34
N VAL A 69 -14.67 -2.02 4.49
CA VAL A 69 -13.88 -3.24 4.34
C VAL A 69 -12.44 -2.88 4.69
N ALA A 70 -11.83 -3.69 5.56
CA ALA A 70 -10.45 -3.53 5.98
C ALA A 70 -9.63 -4.76 5.61
N SER A 71 -8.41 -4.52 5.17
CA SER A 71 -7.38 -5.53 4.92
C SER A 71 -6.01 -4.90 5.19
N HIS A 72 -4.93 -5.68 5.07
CA HIS A 72 -3.56 -5.22 5.26
C HIS A 72 -2.72 -5.53 4.02
N SER A 73 -1.72 -4.68 3.74
CA SER A 73 -0.91 -4.72 2.52
C SER A 73 0.41 -5.47 2.68
N ASP A 74 0.80 -5.78 3.91
CA ASP A 74 2.06 -6.41 4.26
C ASP A 74 1.94 -7.92 4.38
N SER A 75 3.09 -8.59 4.39
CA SER A 75 3.19 -10.04 4.54
C SER A 75 4.51 -10.40 5.21
N PRO A 76 4.57 -11.54 5.94
CA PRO A 76 5.81 -12.02 6.50
C PRO A 76 6.92 -12.11 5.44
N SER A 77 8.09 -11.57 5.76
CA SER A 77 9.20 -11.44 4.80
C SER A 77 10.54 -11.22 5.50
N PHE A 78 11.64 -11.37 4.76
CA PHE A 78 12.95 -10.93 5.21
C PHE A 78 13.19 -9.47 4.80
N LYS A 79 13.56 -8.62 5.77
CA LYS A 79 13.92 -7.21 5.54
C LYS A 79 15.43 -7.04 5.66
N ILE A 80 16.04 -6.33 4.72
CA ILE A 80 17.49 -6.10 4.71
C ILE A 80 17.84 -5.09 5.80
N LYS A 81 18.86 -5.40 6.64
CA LYS A 81 19.39 -4.46 7.63
C LYS A 81 20.19 -3.35 6.96
N GLU A 82 20.29 -2.17 7.58
CA GLU A 82 21.08 -1.04 7.06
C GLU A 82 22.54 -1.44 6.76
N ASN A 83 23.20 -2.11 7.72
CA ASN A 83 24.55 -2.68 7.54
C ASN A 83 24.47 -4.17 7.19
N CYS A 84 24.01 -4.49 5.98
CA CYS A 84 23.71 -5.88 5.58
C CYS A 84 24.90 -6.69 5.08
N GLY A 85 25.96 -6.06 4.55
CA GLY A 85 27.06 -6.77 3.92
C GLY A 85 27.88 -7.59 4.92
N MET A 86 27.91 -8.91 4.75
CA MET A 86 28.71 -9.81 5.57
C MET A 86 29.61 -10.67 4.66
N GLN A 87 30.92 -10.56 4.82
CA GLN A 87 31.83 -11.52 4.18
C GLN A 87 31.69 -12.88 4.87
N ALA A 88 31.48 -13.93 4.09
CA ALA A 88 31.36 -15.28 4.57
C ALA A 88 32.39 -16.18 3.89
N GLU A 89 33.14 -16.91 4.71
CA GLU A 89 34.06 -17.98 4.26
C GLU A 89 35.09 -17.51 3.22
N LYS A 90 35.38 -16.21 3.13
CA LYS A 90 36.26 -15.56 2.13
C LYS A 90 35.87 -15.80 0.66
N HIS A 91 34.69 -16.37 0.40
CA HIS A 91 34.21 -16.71 -0.95
C HIS A 91 32.84 -16.14 -1.28
N TYR A 92 32.04 -15.78 -0.26
CA TYR A 92 30.67 -15.33 -0.45
C TYR A 92 30.40 -14.00 0.26
N VAL A 93 29.40 -13.28 -0.25
CA VAL A 93 28.77 -12.17 0.45
C VAL A 93 27.37 -12.63 0.88
N LYS A 94 27.08 -12.55 2.18
CA LYS A 94 25.75 -12.74 2.74
C LYS A 94 25.12 -11.36 3.01
N LEU A 95 23.80 -11.28 2.91
CA LEU A 95 23.04 -10.10 3.32
C LEU A 95 22.37 -10.39 4.66
N ASN A 96 22.68 -9.58 5.66
CA ASN A 96 22.03 -9.64 6.96
C ASN A 96 20.59 -9.14 6.84
N VAL A 97 19.65 -9.93 7.37
CA VAL A 97 18.22 -9.66 7.28
C VAL A 97 17.54 -9.82 8.65
N GLU A 98 16.40 -9.18 8.81
CA GLU A 98 15.48 -9.36 9.92
C GLU A 98 14.23 -10.10 9.46
N LYS A 99 13.68 -10.92 10.35
CA LYS A 99 12.37 -11.52 10.15
C LYS A 99 11.31 -10.46 10.44
N TYR A 100 10.47 -10.19 9.47
CA TYR A 100 9.27 -9.37 9.63
C TYR A 100 8.04 -10.29 9.65
N GLY A 101 7.20 -10.16 10.69
CA GLY A 101 6.03 -11.02 10.89
C GLY A 101 6.36 -12.40 11.48
N GLY A 102 5.34 -13.25 11.57
CA GLY A 102 5.44 -14.61 12.12
C GLY A 102 6.02 -15.61 11.11
N MET A 103 7.36 -15.63 11.00
CA MET A 103 8.14 -16.65 10.28
C MET A 103 8.87 -17.60 11.23
#